data_AF-A0A7V5BDZ8-F1
#
_entry.id   AF-A0A7V5BDZ8-F1
#
_cell.length_a   1.000
_cell.length_b   1.000
_cell.length_c   1.000
_cell.angle_alpha   90.00
_cell.angle_beta   90.00
_cell.angle_gamma   90.00
#
_symmetry.space_group_name_H-M   'P 1'
#
loop_
_entity.id
_entity.type
_entity.pdbx_description
1 polymer ?
#
loop_
_entity_poly.entity_id
_entity_poly.type
_entity_poly.pdbx_seq_one_letter_code
_entity_poly.pdbx_strand_id
1 'polypeptide(L)'
;MAAANSLYLKDLWDKKTEKSLKNDQIKLLLYRSNLLGSDLRITNFGGGNTSCKVKKRDPLTKKMTEIMYVKGSGGDLGTLKRNGLAG
;
A
#
# COMPACT_ATOMS: atom_id res chain seq x y z
N MET A 1 -12.93 -22.77 -22.23
CA MET A 1 -12.02 -21.92 -23.03
C MET A 1 -11.15 -21.14 -22.07
N ALA A 2 -9.83 -21.32 -22.11
CA ALA A 2 -8.92 -20.53 -21.30
C ALA A 2 -8.98 -19.07 -21.78
N ALA A 3 -9.29 -18.15 -20.86
CA ALA A 3 -9.32 -16.72 -21.18
C ALA A 3 -7.94 -16.31 -21.71
N ALA A 4 -7.93 -15.54 -22.80
CA ALA A 4 -6.70 -15.02 -23.41
C ALA A 4 -5.84 -14.34 -22.32
N ASN A 5 -4.62 -14.85 -22.13
CA ASN A 5 -3.63 -14.22 -21.27
C ASN A 5 -3.29 -12.86 -21.91
N SER A 6 -3.83 -11.78 -21.37
CA SER A 6 -3.39 -10.43 -21.71
C SER A 6 -1.90 -10.31 -21.41
N LEU A 7 -1.09 -10.06 -22.45
CA LEU A 7 0.35 -9.80 -22.35
C LEU A 7 0.65 -8.60 -21.44
N TYR A 8 -0.31 -7.70 -21.27
CA TYR A 8 -0.16 -6.48 -20.48
C TYR A 8 -0.87 -6.59 -19.13
N LEU A 9 -0.28 -5.94 -18.12
CA LEU A 9 -0.88 -5.73 -16.81
C LEU A 9 -2.08 -4.78 -16.94
N LYS A 10 -3.12 -5.04 -16.15
CA LYS A 10 -4.28 -4.15 -16.06
C LYS A 10 -4.02 -3.07 -15.02
N ASP A 11 -4.37 -1.83 -15.32
CA ASP A 11 -4.48 -0.80 -14.29
C ASP A 11 -5.76 -1.05 -13.48
N LEU A 12 -5.58 -1.32 -12.19
CA LEU A 12 -6.67 -1.60 -11.25
C LEU A 12 -7.01 -0.40 -10.36
N TRP A 13 -6.39 0.77 -10.60
CA TRP A 13 -6.65 1.97 -9.82
C TRP A 13 -8.03 2.55 -10.12
N ASP A 14 -8.89 2.60 -9.10
CA ASP A 14 -10.22 3.20 -9.17
C ASP A 14 -10.23 4.60 -8.55
N LYS A 15 -10.52 5.59 -9.40
CA LYS A 15 -10.64 6.99 -9.01
C LYS A 15 -11.78 7.26 -8.02
N LYS A 16 -12.84 6.45 -7.99
CA LYS A 16 -13.91 6.61 -6.99
C LYS A 16 -13.43 6.18 -5.61
N THR A 17 -12.75 5.03 -5.54
CA THR A 17 -12.12 4.54 -4.31
C THR A 17 -11.09 5.54 -3.79
N GLU A 18 -10.16 6.02 -4.63
CA GLU A 18 -9.19 7.08 -4.25
C GLU A 18 -9.87 8.30 -3.63
N LYS A 19 -10.90 8.85 -4.30
CA LYS A 19 -11.64 10.02 -3.79
C LYS A 19 -12.31 9.75 -2.44
N SER A 20 -12.83 8.55 -2.23
CA SER A 20 -13.46 8.17 -0.96
C SER A 20 -12.47 8.14 0.22
N LEU A 21 -11.19 7.85 -0.07
CA LEU A 21 -10.10 7.81 0.91
C LEU A 21 -9.53 9.21 1.24
N LYS A 22 -9.89 10.24 0.46
CA LYS A 22 -9.47 11.64 0.66
C LYS A 22 -7.94 11.74 0.80
N ASN A 23 -7.44 12.53 1.76
CA ASN A 23 -6.02 12.72 2.02
C ASN A 23 -5.45 11.75 3.07
N ASP A 24 -6.15 10.66 3.40
CA ASP A 24 -5.65 9.64 4.32
C ASP A 24 -4.56 8.79 3.64
N GLN A 25 -3.31 9.26 3.75
CA GLN A 25 -2.16 8.63 3.10
C GLN A 25 -1.95 7.17 3.52
N ILE A 26 -2.35 6.80 4.74
CA ILE A 26 -2.21 5.44 5.24
C ILE A 26 -3.21 4.52 4.56
N LYS A 27 -4.47 4.94 4.42
CA LYS A 27 -5.46 4.17 3.67
C LYS A 27 -5.11 4.10 2.18
N LEU A 28 -4.61 5.20 1.60
CA LEU A 28 -4.13 5.21 0.21
C LEU A 28 -2.91 4.30 0.03
N LEU A 29 -2.02 4.19 1.01
CA LEU A 29 -0.93 3.22 1.03
C LEU A 29 -1.49 1.79 1.01
N LEU A 30 -2.36 1.43 1.95
CA LEU A 30 -2.96 0.09 1.98
C LEU A 30 -3.69 -0.25 0.68
N TYR A 31 -4.43 0.70 0.12
CA TYR A 31 -5.12 0.53 -1.15
C TYR A 31 -4.15 0.19 -2.29
N ARG A 32 -3.09 0.98 -2.48
CA ARG A 32 -2.11 0.75 -3.54
C ARG A 32 -1.32 -0.54 -3.33
N SER A 33 -0.97 -0.87 -2.08
CA SER A 33 -0.29 -2.12 -1.73
C SER A 33 -1.12 -3.33 -2.12
N ASN A 34 -2.41 -3.32 -1.76
CA ASN A 34 -3.32 -4.44 -2.05
C ASN A 34 -3.56 -4.60 -3.56
N LEU A 35 -3.65 -3.50 -4.33
CA LEU A 35 -3.73 -3.58 -5.79
C LEU A 35 -2.48 -4.19 -6.41
N LEU A 36 -1.29 -3.71 -6.02
CA LEU A 36 -0.02 -4.23 -6.53
C LEU A 36 0.18 -5.70 -6.16
N GLY A 37 -0.17 -6.08 -4.93
CA GLY A 37 -0.05 -7.46 -4.46
C GLY A 37 -1.14 -8.41 -4.93
N SER A 38 -2.16 -7.92 -5.65
CA SER A 38 -3.21 -8.78 -6.22
C SER A 38 -2.77 -9.56 -7.45
N ASP A 39 -1.64 -9.19 -8.05
CA ASP A 39 -1.06 -9.85 -9.23
C ASP A 39 0.38 -10.28 -8.95
N LEU A 40 0.61 -11.60 -8.92
CA LEU A 40 1.92 -12.18 -8.64
C LEU A 40 2.98 -11.89 -9.72
N ARG A 41 2.57 -11.37 -10.88
CA ARG A 41 3.50 -10.86 -11.91
C ARG A 41 4.14 -9.53 -11.48
N ILE A 42 3.51 -8.80 -10.56
CA ILE A 42 4.00 -7.52 -10.03
C ILE A 42 4.85 -7.76 -8.77
N THR A 43 4.31 -8.48 -7.79
CA THR A 43 5.05 -8.80 -6.56
C THR A 43 4.86 -10.25 -6.18
N ASN A 44 5.96 -10.95 -5.94
CA ASN A 44 5.95 -12.31 -5.44
C ASN A 44 5.54 -12.36 -3.95
N PHE A 45 5.12 -13.55 -3.50
CA PHE A 45 4.73 -13.77 -2.11
C PHE A 45 5.83 -13.36 -1.13
N GLY A 46 5.48 -12.56 -0.12
CA GLY A 46 6.40 -12.06 0.90
C GLY A 46 7.35 -10.95 0.41
N GLY A 47 7.47 -10.73 -0.90
CA GLY A 47 8.26 -9.68 -1.50
C GLY A 47 7.53 -8.33 -1.61
N GLY A 48 8.16 -7.41 -2.33
CA GLY A 48 7.66 -6.05 -2.54
C GLY A 48 7.69 -5.16 -1.30
N ASN A 49 7.91 -3.86 -1.52
CA ASN A 49 7.86 -2.83 -0.49
C ASN A 49 7.03 -1.64 -0.97
N THR A 50 6.28 -1.06 -0.04
CA THR A 50 5.53 0.18 -0.27
C THR A 50 5.65 1.06 0.96
N SER A 51 5.63 2.37 0.76
CA SER A 51 5.73 3.35 1.84
C SER A 51 4.95 4.62 1.53
N CYS A 52 4.66 5.40 2.58
CA CYS A 52 4.15 6.76 2.45
C CYS A 52 4.69 7.63 3.59
N LYS A 53 4.81 8.94 3.33
CA LYS A 53 5.19 9.92 4.34
C LYS A 53 3.95 10.61 4.91
N VAL A 54 3.92 10.81 6.22
CA VAL A 54 2.86 11.57 6.92
C VAL A 54 3.47 12.43 8.02
N LYS A 55 2.81 13.52 8.39
CA LYS A 55 3.18 14.29 9.57
C LYS A 55 2.50 13.69 10.81
N LYS A 56 3.28 13.34 11.82
CA LYS A 56 2.78 12.86 13.12
C LYS A 56 3.48 13.63 14.24
N ARG A 57 2.81 13.73 15.39
CA ARG A 57 3.42 14.28 16.59
C ARG A 57 4.41 13.26 17.15
N ASP A 58 5.66 13.66 17.27
CA ASP A 58 6.70 12.88 17.93
C ASP A 58 6.34 12.69 19.42
N PRO A 59 6.30 11.43 19.94
CA PRO A 59 5.91 11.16 21.32
C PRO A 59 6.90 11.73 22.35
N LEU A 60 8.18 11.91 21.99
CA LEU A 60 9.22 12.43 22.86
C LEU A 60 9.27 13.96 22.81
N THR A 61 9.43 14.53 21.61
CA THR A 61 9.65 15.98 21.46
C THR A 61 8.35 16.79 21.35
N LYS A 62 7.21 16.12 21.14
CA LYS A 62 5.89 16.73 20.86
C LYS A 62 5.83 17.61 19.61
N LYS A 63 6.89 17.67 18.80
CA LYS A 63 6.92 18.42 17.53
C LYS A 63 6.21 17.63 16.43
N MET A 64 5.65 18.34 15.45
CA MET A 64 5.14 17.70 14.23
C MET A 64 6.33 17.35 13.34
N THR A 65 6.53 16.05 13.11
CA THR A 65 7.66 15.52 12.34
C THR A 65 7.14 14.66 11.20
N GLU A 66 7.83 14.69 10.06
CA GLU A 66 7.55 13.77 8.97
C GLU A 66 8.09 12.39 9.32
N ILE A 67 7.23 11.38 9.24
CA ILE A 67 7.57 9.98 9.44
C ILE A 67 7.18 9.19 8.19
N MET A 68 7.89 8.08 7.97
CA MET A 68 7.59 7.17 6.87
C MET A 68 6.95 5.91 7.41
N TYR A 69 5.74 5.61 6.94
CA TYR A 69 5.16 4.29 7.09
C TYR A 69 5.71 3.38 6.01
N VAL A 70 6.16 2.18 6.39
CA VAL A 70 6.65 1.15 5.47
C VAL A 70 5.91 -0.14 5.74
N LYS A 71 5.67 -0.95 4.71
CA LYS A 71 5.31 -2.36 4.88
C LYS A 71 6.29 -3.03 5.85
N GLY A 72 5.76 -3.65 6.90
CA GLY A 72 6.53 -4.44 7.85
C GLY A 72 7.07 -5.73 7.24
N SER A 73 8.09 -6.30 7.90
CA SER A 73 8.68 -7.57 7.49
C SER A 73 7.69 -8.73 7.59
N GLY A 74 7.81 -9.71 6.68
CA GLY A 74 6.99 -10.94 6.67
C GLY A 74 5.53 -10.77 6.20
N GLY A 75 5.04 -9.54 6.01
CA GLY A 75 3.72 -9.30 5.44
C GLY A 75 3.69 -9.51 3.92
N ASP A 76 2.51 -9.77 3.37
CA ASP A 76 2.27 -9.76 1.93
C ASP A 76 1.55 -8.47 1.53
N LEU A 77 1.91 -7.89 0.38
CA LEU A 77 1.30 -6.63 -0.09
C LEU A 77 -0.18 -6.82 -0.43
N GLY A 78 -0.57 -7.98 -0.99
CA GLY A 78 -1.94 -8.24 -1.42
C GLY A 78 -2.94 -8.33 -0.25
N THR A 79 -2.44 -8.60 0.95
CA THR A 79 -3.24 -8.77 2.17
C THR A 79 -2.87 -7.75 3.26
N LEU A 80 -2.12 -6.71 2.90
CA LEU A 80 -1.58 -5.75 3.85
C LEU A 80 -2.71 -5.01 4.58
N LYS A 81 -2.61 -5.02 5.92
CA LYS A 81 -3.51 -4.29 6.82
C LYS A 81 -2.71 -3.27 7.62
N ARG A 82 -3.42 -2.37 8.31
CA ARG A 82 -2.81 -1.28 9.09
C ARG A 82 -1.78 -1.75 10.12
N ASN A 83 -2.01 -2.90 10.76
CA ASN A 83 -1.10 -3.50 11.74
C ASN A 83 0.15 -4.14 11.09
N GLY A 84 0.15 -4.34 9.77
CA GLY A 84 1.32 -4.76 9.00
C GLY A 84 2.21 -3.60 8.55
N LEU A 85 1.92 -2.36 8.95
CA LEU A 85 2.77 -1.19 8.67
C LEU A 85 3.61 -0.82 9.89
N ALA A 86 4.89 -0.54 9.68
CA ALA A 86 5.79 0.06 10.65
C ALA A 86 5.82 1.59 10.48
N GLY A 87 5.63 2.34 11.57
CA GLY A 87 5.65 3.82 11.64
C GLY A 87 4.78 4.39 12.75
#